data_AF-A0A2E4XR83-F1
#
_entry.id   AF-A0A2E4XR83-F1
#
_cell.length_a   1.000
_cell.length_b   1.000
_cell.length_c   1.000
_cell.angle_alpha   90.00
_cell.angle_beta   90.00
_cell.angle_gamma   90.00
#
_symmetry.space_group_name_H-M   'P 1'
#
loop_
_entity.id
_entity.type
_entity.pdbx_description
1 polymer ?
#
loop_
_entity_poly.entity_id
_entity_poly.type
_entity_poly.pdbx_seq_one_letter_code
_entity_poly.pdbx_strand_id
1 'polypeptide(L)'
;MKEGAHVNAVGAPIATWRELDDDVMSRCTVIADSREACLKESGDVILSGAEIHAEIGEVLAGKASVDPGTTTLFKSVGIATEDIFAARLVYEKAVE
;
A
#
# COMPACT_ATOMS: atom_id res chain seq x y z
N MET A 1 -16.03 8.63 -3.96
CA MET A 1 -14.76 8.82 -4.71
C MET A 1 -15.07 8.89 -6.19
N LYS A 2 -14.32 9.67 -6.99
CA LYS A 2 -14.52 9.73 -8.45
C LYS A 2 -14.04 8.43 -9.09
N GLU A 3 -14.75 7.95 -10.11
CA GLU A 3 -14.34 6.77 -10.88
C GLU A 3 -12.94 6.96 -11.51
N GLY A 4 -12.11 5.92 -11.44
CA GLY A 4 -10.73 5.93 -11.94
C GLY A 4 -9.75 6.73 -11.06
N ALA A 5 -10.15 7.10 -9.84
CA ALA A 5 -9.22 7.75 -8.91
C ALA A 5 -8.14 6.77 -8.42
N HIS A 6 -6.96 7.31 -8.11
CA HIS A 6 -5.92 6.60 -7.38
C HIS A 6 -5.74 7.24 -6.01
N VAL A 7 -5.74 6.42 -4.96
CA VAL A 7 -5.57 6.86 -3.57
C VAL A 7 -4.29 6.27 -3.00
N ASN A 8 -3.46 7.11 -2.37
CA ASN A 8 -2.36 6.67 -1.52
C ASN A 8 -2.82 6.78 -0.06
N ALA A 9 -3.02 5.63 0.60
CA ALA A 9 -3.49 5.53 1.96
C ALA A 9 -2.33 5.13 2.88
N VAL A 10 -1.75 6.11 3.56
CA VAL A 10 -0.49 5.95 4.34
C VAL A 10 -0.73 5.95 5.85
N GLY A 11 -1.80 6.57 6.32
CA GLY A 11 -2.11 6.62 7.75
C GLY A 11 -2.72 5.31 8.29
N ALA A 12 -3.13 5.32 9.55
CA ALA A 12 -3.71 4.16 10.24
C ALA A 12 -2.90 2.83 10.19
N PRO A 13 -1.58 2.83 10.50
CA PRO A 13 -0.78 1.59 10.62
C PRO A 13 -0.99 0.91 11.99
N ILE A 14 -2.23 0.92 12.49
CA ILE A 14 -2.63 0.23 13.71
C ILE A 14 -3.88 -0.58 13.38
N ALA A 15 -3.91 -1.86 13.76
CA ALA A 15 -4.92 -2.82 13.31
C ALA A 15 -6.38 -2.42 13.60
N THR A 16 -6.59 -1.48 14.53
CA THR A 16 -7.89 -0.96 14.94
C THR A 16 -8.17 0.46 14.45
N TRP A 17 -7.23 1.11 13.77
CA TRP A 17 -7.37 2.46 13.22
C TRP A 17 -7.75 2.39 11.75
N ARG A 18 -8.53 3.35 11.29
CA ARG A 18 -8.96 3.47 9.89
C ARG A 18 -9.00 4.92 9.45
N GLU A 19 -8.64 5.16 8.20
CA GLU A 19 -8.90 6.41 7.48
C GLU A 19 -9.99 6.24 6.41
N LEU A 20 -10.26 5.00 5.99
CA LEU A 20 -11.13 4.66 4.87
C LEU A 20 -12.28 3.76 5.31
N ASP A 21 -13.46 4.00 4.77
CA ASP A 21 -14.66 3.21 5.02
C ASP A 21 -14.74 1.97 4.11
N ASP A 22 -15.73 1.11 4.38
CA ASP A 22 -15.90 -0.15 3.65
C ASP A 22 -16.28 0.04 2.18
N ASP A 23 -17.01 1.12 1.86
CA ASP A 23 -17.40 1.44 0.48
C ASP A 23 -16.17 1.85 -0.35
N VAL A 24 -15.20 2.58 0.21
CA VAL A 24 -13.93 2.83 -0.49
C VAL A 24 -13.12 1.54 -0.64
N MET A 25 -12.92 0.79 0.45
CA MET A 25 -12.05 -0.40 0.43
C MET A 25 -12.57 -1.50 -0.50
N SER A 26 -13.89 -1.70 -0.59
CA SER A 26 -14.51 -2.74 -1.42
C SER A 26 -14.56 -2.43 -2.92
N ARG A 27 -14.44 -1.15 -3.32
CA ARG A 27 -14.49 -0.73 -4.74
C ARG A 27 -13.11 -0.55 -5.36
N CYS A 28 -12.06 -0.50 -4.55
CA CYS A 28 -10.70 -0.29 -5.02
C CYS A 28 -10.02 -1.60 -5.41
N THR A 29 -9.21 -1.55 -6.46
CA THR A 29 -8.11 -2.50 -6.61
C THR A 29 -7.03 -2.14 -5.59
N VAL A 30 -6.91 -2.93 -4.52
CA VAL A 30 -5.97 -2.66 -3.41
C VAL A 30 -4.58 -3.21 -3.71
N ILE A 31 -3.59 -2.34 -3.74
CA ILE A 31 -2.17 -2.65 -3.82
C ILE A 31 -1.54 -2.36 -2.45
N ALA A 32 -0.79 -3.30 -1.89
CA ALA A 32 -0.09 -3.12 -0.63
C ALA A 32 1.42 -2.87 -0.86
N ASP A 33 2.09 -2.23 0.09
CA ASP A 33 3.56 -2.30 0.18
C ASP A 33 4.02 -3.72 0.57
N SER A 34 3.48 -4.25 1.67
CA SER A 34 3.59 -5.63 2.11
C SER A 34 2.21 -6.16 2.50
N ARG A 35 1.82 -7.27 1.87
CA ARG A 35 0.59 -7.99 2.18
C ARG A 35 0.58 -8.49 3.62
N GLU A 36 1.70 -9.07 4.04
CA GLU A 36 1.88 -9.57 5.41
C GLU A 36 1.69 -8.44 6.43
N ALA A 37 2.36 -7.30 6.25
CA ALA A 37 2.28 -6.17 7.16
C ALA A 37 0.88 -5.55 7.15
N CYS A 38 0.29 -5.31 5.99
CA CYS A 38 -1.06 -4.76 5.87
C CYS A 38 -2.12 -5.65 6.55
N LEU A 39 -2.03 -6.98 6.45
CA LEU A 39 -2.94 -7.91 7.13
C LEU A 39 -2.78 -7.95 8.65
N LYS A 40 -1.67 -7.41 9.17
CA LYS A 40 -1.38 -7.36 10.62
C LYS A 40 -1.60 -5.97 11.22
N GLU A 41 -1.38 -4.92 10.45
CA GLU A 41 -1.23 -3.55 10.96
C GLU A 41 -2.25 -2.58 10.38
N SER A 42 -2.77 -2.79 9.16
CA SER A 42 -3.71 -1.86 8.55
C SER A 42 -5.14 -2.17 8.96
N GLY A 43 -5.73 -1.36 9.86
CA GLY A 43 -7.14 -1.51 10.18
C GLY A 43 -8.06 -1.25 8.99
N ASP A 44 -7.63 -0.46 7.99
CA ASP A 44 -8.40 -0.28 6.74
C ASP A 44 -8.58 -1.62 6.01
N VAL A 45 -7.54 -2.46 5.97
CA VAL A 45 -7.59 -3.79 5.33
C VAL A 45 -8.28 -4.80 6.24
N ILE A 46 -7.85 -4.88 7.51
CA ILE A 46 -8.31 -5.91 8.45
C ILE A 46 -9.81 -5.80 8.72
N LEU A 47 -10.30 -4.58 8.97
CA LEU A 47 -11.69 -4.39 9.39
C LEU A 47 -12.67 -4.28 8.22
N SER A 48 -12.21 -3.91 7.02
CA SER A 48 -13.04 -3.96 5.81
C SER A 48 -13.14 -5.36 5.22
N GLY A 49 -12.17 -6.24 5.50
CA GLY A 49 -12.05 -7.53 4.84
C GLY A 49 -11.67 -7.43 3.36
N ALA A 50 -11.15 -6.30 2.90
CA ALA A 50 -10.74 -6.11 1.52
C ALA A 50 -9.59 -7.07 1.15
N GLU A 51 -9.71 -7.67 -0.03
CA GLU A 51 -8.64 -8.50 -0.59
C GLU A 51 -7.54 -7.61 -1.17
N ILE A 52 -6.30 -7.90 -0.81
CA ILE A 52 -5.14 -7.26 -1.43
C ILE A 52 -4.94 -7.92 -2.80
N HIS A 53 -5.02 -7.16 -3.88
CA HIS A 53 -4.82 -7.66 -5.24
C HIS A 53 -3.35 -8.02 -5.49
N ALA A 54 -2.43 -7.10 -5.18
CA ALA A 54 -1.00 -7.28 -5.42
C ALA A 54 -0.15 -6.50 -4.40
N GLU A 55 1.11 -6.88 -4.26
CA GLU A 55 2.13 -6.01 -3.67
C GLU A 55 2.75 -5.09 -4.74
N ILE A 56 3.14 -3.88 -4.37
CA ILE A 56 3.73 -2.91 -5.31
C ILE A 56 5.00 -3.46 -5.98
N GLY A 57 5.78 -4.28 -5.26
CA GLY A 57 6.96 -4.95 -5.81
C GLY A 57 6.61 -5.95 -6.92
N GLU A 58 5.46 -6.62 -6.84
CA GLU A 58 4.99 -7.55 -7.89
C GLU A 58 4.57 -6.77 -9.15
N VAL A 59 3.90 -5.63 -8.98
CA VAL A 59 3.51 -4.74 -10.08
C VAL A 59 4.75 -4.17 -10.77
N LEU A 60 5.70 -3.63 -10.01
CA LEU A 60 6.95 -3.08 -10.54
C LEU A 60 7.81 -4.13 -11.24
N ALA A 61 7.76 -5.39 -10.79
CA ALA A 61 8.45 -6.50 -11.42
C ALA A 61 7.70 -7.11 -12.64
N GLY A 62 6.53 -6.58 -13.00
CA GLY A 62 5.70 -7.11 -14.10
C GLY A 62 5.08 -8.48 -13.80
N LYS A 63 5.00 -8.89 -12.53
CA LYS A 63 4.41 -10.16 -12.07
C LYS A 63 2.92 -10.05 -11.78
N ALA A 64 2.44 -8.83 -11.54
CA ALA A 64 1.02 -8.51 -11.39
C ALA A 64 0.66 -7.31 -12.26
N SER A 65 -0.56 -7.29 -12.80
CA SER A 65 -1.11 -6.14 -13.53
C SER A 65 -2.19 -5.44 -12.72
N VAL A 66 -2.26 -4.12 -12.85
CA VAL A 66 -3.31 -3.27 -12.29
C VAL A 66 -3.87 -2.46 -13.46
N ASP A 67 -5.18 -2.48 -13.64
CA ASP A 67 -5.82 -1.67 -14.66
C ASP A 67 -5.94 -0.21 -14.19
N PRO A 68 -5.22 0.75 -14.82
CA PRO A 68 -5.31 2.16 -14.45
C PRO A 68 -6.67 2.79 -14.76
N GLY A 69 -7.55 2.12 -15.52
CA GLY A 69 -8.94 2.52 -15.74
C GLY A 69 -9.86 2.25 -14.55
N THR A 70 -9.43 1.45 -13.59
CA THR A 70 -10.17 1.16 -12.35
C THR A 70 -9.81 2.15 -11.25
N THR A 71 -10.69 2.27 -10.25
CA THR A 71 -10.34 2.97 -9.03
C THR A 71 -9.34 2.14 -8.23
N THR A 72 -8.18 2.71 -7.89
CA THR A 72 -7.05 2.00 -7.26
C THR A 72 -6.69 2.61 -5.92
N LEU A 73 -6.17 1.77 -5.04
CA LEU A 73 -5.72 2.19 -3.72
C LEU A 73 -4.38 1.54 -3.42
N PHE A 74 -3.37 2.35 -3.16
CA PHE A 74 -2.12 1.88 -2.57
C PHE A 74 -2.21 2.05 -1.05
N LYS A 75 -2.23 0.95 -0.31
CA LYS A 75 -2.12 0.94 1.15
C LYS A 75 -0.67 0.79 1.54
N SER A 76 -0.18 1.75 2.30
CA SER A 76 1.15 1.68 2.90
C SER A 76 1.06 1.68 4.42
N VAL A 77 1.82 0.79 5.04
CA VAL A 77 2.12 0.78 6.48
C VAL A 77 3.62 1.03 6.74
N GLY A 78 4.44 1.03 5.69
CA GLY A 78 5.89 1.21 5.72
C GLY A 78 6.62 -0.13 5.86
N ILE A 79 7.68 -0.32 5.08
CA ILE A 79 8.55 -1.51 5.18
C ILE A 79 10.01 -1.12 5.38
N ALA A 80 10.71 -1.85 6.24
CA ALA A 80 12.12 -1.56 6.57
C ALA A 80 13.06 -1.53 5.35
N THR A 81 12.68 -2.22 4.28
CA THR A 81 13.41 -2.20 3.00
C THR A 81 13.50 -0.77 2.42
N GLU A 82 12.44 0.03 2.53
CA GLU A 82 12.44 1.42 2.06
C GLU A 82 13.47 2.26 2.82
N ASP A 83 13.51 2.10 4.14
CA ASP A 83 14.45 2.81 5.01
C ASP A 83 15.91 2.44 4.73
N ILE A 84 16.22 1.14 4.58
CA ILE A 84 17.62 0.71 4.41
C ILE A 84 18.20 1.19 3.07
N PHE A 85 17.39 1.22 2.01
CA PHE A 85 17.83 1.76 0.72
C PHE A 85 18.01 3.28 0.77
N ALA A 86 17.11 4.00 1.44
CA ALA A 86 17.27 5.44 1.66
C ALA A 86 18.52 5.74 2.50
N ALA A 87 18.73 5.03 3.60
CA ALA A 87 19.88 5.17 4.48
C ALA A 87 21.20 4.89 3.74
N ARG A 88 21.25 3.82 2.92
CA ARG A 88 22.41 3.51 2.08
C ARG A 88 22.72 4.64 1.10
N LEU A 89 21.71 5.17 0.41
CA LEU A 89 21.90 6.27 -0.54
C LEU A 89 22.47 7.52 0.15
N VAL A 90 21.98 7.86 1.33
CA VAL A 90 22.49 8.99 2.12
C VAL A 90 23.91 8.73 2.58
N TYR A 91 24.20 7.52 3.08
CA TYR A 91 25.52 7.13 3.54
C TYR A 91 26.57 7.20 2.41
N GLU A 92 26.28 6.60 1.25
CA GLU A 92 27.17 6.61 0.08
C GLU A 92 27.53 8.04 -0.35
N LYS A 93 26.55 8.95 -0.36
CA LYS A 93 26.78 10.37 -0.68
C LYS A 93 27.57 11.15 0.38
N ALA A 94 27.58 10.69 1.62
CA ALA A 94 28.27 11.36 2.71
C ALA A 94 29.75 10.94 2.83
N VAL A 95 30.10 9.77 2.30
CA VAL A 95 31.47 9.21 2.34
C VAL A 95 32.24 9.33 1.02
N GLU A 96 31.58 9.77 -0.05
CA GLU A 96 32.21 10.24 -1.31
C GLU A 96 32.90 11.59 -1.10
#